data_AF-A0A3M9LHB3-F1
#
_entry.id   AF-A0A3M9LHB3-F1
#
_cell.length_a   1.000
_cell.length_b   1.000
_cell.length_c   1.000
_cell.angle_alpha   90.00
_cell.angle_beta   90.00
_cell.angle_gamma   90.00
#
_symmetry.space_group_name_H-M   'P 1'
#
loop_
_entity.id
_entity.type
_entity.pdbx_description
1 polymer ?
#
loop_
_entity_poly.entity_id
_entity_poly.type
_entity_poly.pdbx_seq_one_letter_code
_entity_poly.pdbx_strand_id
1 'polypeptide(L)' 'GVTTKRAFQKFPELRNKEFWGKHLWSPSYYIGTQGQVSAETIKKYIDGNNNRGCNSSTV' A
#
# COMPACT_ATOMS: atom_id res chain seq x y z
N GLY A 1 -5.38 -8.95 -2.33
CA GLY A 1 -6.51 -8.29 -3.00
C GLY A 1 -6.62 -8.70 -4.46
N VAL A 2 -7.80 -8.55 -5.08
CA VAL A 2 -8.05 -8.91 -6.49
C VAL A 2 -7.22 -8.05 -7.46
N THR A 3 -6.99 -6.78 -7.12
CA THR A 3 -6.17 -5.83 -7.89
C THR A 3 -4.74 -6.30 -8.04
N THR A 4 -4.11 -6.70 -6.93
CA THR A 4 -2.75 -7.27 -6.90
C THR A 4 -2.64 -8.49 -7.81
N LYS A 5 -3.62 -9.40 -7.78
CA LYS A 5 -3.63 -10.60 -8.63
C LYS A 5 -3.69 -10.23 -10.12
N ARG A 6 -4.58 -9.30 -10.49
CA ARG A 6 -4.72 -8.84 -11.88
C ARG A 6 -3.48 -8.09 -12.37
N ALA A 7 -2.83 -7.30 -11.51
CA ALA A 7 -1.60 -6.60 -11.85
C ALA A 7 -0.45 -7.59 -12.14
N PHE A 8 -0.25 -8.60 -11.29
CA PHE A 8 0.77 -9.62 -11.51
C PHE A 8 0.47 -10.54 -12.70
N GLN A 9 -0.80 -10.73 -13.07
CA GLN A 9 -1.18 -11.45 -14.29
C GLN A 9 -0.83 -10.68 -15.57
N LYS A 10 -1.00 -9.35 -15.56
CA LYS A 10 -0.69 -8.51 -16.70
C LYS A 10 0.82 -8.24 -16.83
N PHE A 11 1.52 -8.13 -15.71
CA PHE A 11 2.94 -7.79 -15.68
C PHE A 11 3.72 -8.80 -14.84
N PRO A 12 4.18 -9.91 -15.47
CA PRO A 12 4.93 -10.94 -14.76
C PRO A 12 6.33 -10.47 -14.32
N GLU A 13 6.87 -9.43 -14.96
CA GLU A 13 8.17 -8.83 -14.62
C GLU A 13 8.21 -8.21 -13.22
N LEU A 14 7.11 -7.57 -12.80
CA LEU A 14 6.96 -6.91 -11.51
C LEU A 14 7.08 -7.91 -10.36
N ARG A 15 6.71 -9.17 -10.59
CA ARG A 15 6.76 -10.22 -9.57
C ARG A 15 8.19 -10.61 -9.17
N ASN A 16 9.15 -10.50 -10.09
CA ASN A 16 10.52 -10.99 -9.87
C ASN A 16 11.49 -9.87 -9.46
N LYS A 17 11.24 -8.61 -9.86
CA LYS A 17 12.20 -7.52 -9.60
C LYS A 17 12.05 -6.85 -8.23
N GLU A 18 10.84 -6.47 -7.82
CA GLU A 18 10.67 -5.57 -6.68
C GLU A 18 9.85 -6.16 -5.52
N PHE A 19 9.00 -7.16 -5.78
CA PHE A 19 8.05 -7.67 -4.80
C PHE A 19 8.40 -9.07 -4.31
N TRP A 20 9.56 -9.22 -3.65
CA TRP A 20 10.01 -10.48 -3.03
C TRP A 20 9.06 -11.00 -1.94
N GLY A 21 8.05 -10.21 -1.54
CA GLY A 21 7.01 -10.55 -0.57
C GLY A 21 5.58 -10.63 -1.11
N LYS A 22 5.33 -10.66 -2.43
CA LYS A 22 3.99 -10.71 -3.06
C LYS A 22 3.00 -9.58 -2.69
N HIS A 23 3.43 -8.57 -1.93
CA HIS A 23 2.58 -7.47 -1.49
C HIS A 23 2.83 -6.24 -2.34
N LEU A 24 1.88 -5.93 -3.24
CA LEU A 24 1.91 -4.73 -4.08
C LEU A 24 1.53 -3.46 -3.31
N TRP A 25 0.69 -3.60 -2.28
CA TRP A 25 0.14 -2.49 -1.52
C TRP A 25 0.57 -2.60 -0.05
N SER A 26 0.78 -1.47 0.60
CA SER A 26 0.86 -1.43 2.07
C SER A 26 -0.45 -1.97 2.67
N PRO A 27 -0.41 -2.66 3.82
CA PRO A 27 -1.60 -3.20 4.46
C PRO A 27 -2.57 -2.11 4.95
N SER A 28 -2.07 -0.90 5.15
CA SER A 28 -2.85 0.27 5.56
C SER A 28 -3.38 1.04 4.35
N TYR A 29 -4.63 1.51 4.43
CA TYR A 29 -5.23 2.41 3.45
C TYR A 29 -5.92 3.59 4.14
N TYR A 30 -6.01 4.71 3.43
CA TYR A 30 -6.71 5.91 3.88
C TYR A 30 -8.00 6.09 3.07
N ILE A 31 -9.09 6.46 3.75
CA ILE A 31 -10.36 6.82 3.12
C ILE A 31 -10.85 8.15 3.72
N GLY A 32 -11.31 9.06 2.86
CA GLY A 32 -11.82 10.36 3.26
C GLY A 32 -12.87 10.85 2.28
N THR A 33 -13.87 11.56 2.79
CA THR A 33 -14.97 12.12 1.99
C THR A 33 -14.48 13.35 1.22
N GLN A 34 -14.83 13.46 -0.07
CA GLN A 34 -14.58 14.65 -0.86
C GLN A 34 -15.32 15.83 -0.22
N GLY A 35 -14.56 16.77 0.34
CA GLY A 35 -15.08 17.96 1.04
C GLY A 35 -14.24 18.35 2.26
N GLN A 36 -13.64 17.38 2.96
CA GLN A 36 -12.80 17.65 4.15
C GLN A 36 -11.37 17.10 4.02
N VAL A 37 -11.03 16.52 2.86
CA VAL A 37 -9.70 16.00 2.58
C VAL A 37 -8.79 17.16 2.15
N SER A 38 -7.87 17.53 3.02
CA SER A 38 -6.79 18.46 2.73
C SER A 38 -5.57 17.67 2.26
N ALA A 39 -4.79 18.23 1.33
CA ALA A 39 -3.51 17.65 0.90
C ALA A 39 -2.56 17.39 2.08
N GLU A 40 -2.64 18.23 3.12
CA GLU A 40 -1.91 18.05 4.37
C GLU A 40 -2.26 16.72 5.07
N THR A 41 -3.54 16.34 5.10
CA THR A 41 -4.00 15.09 5.75
C THR A 41 -3.45 13.86 5.02
N ILE A 42 -3.44 13.89 3.68
CA ILE A 42 -2.86 12.82 2.87
C ILE A 42 -1.35 12.73 3.11
N LYS A 43 -0.67 13.88 3.15
CA LYS A 43 0.78 13.94 3.41
C LYS A 43 1.14 13.40 4.79
N LYS A 44 0.38 13.79 5.83
CA LYS A 44 0.49 13.26 7.20
C LYS A 44 0.28 11.74 7.25
N TYR A 45 -0.67 11.21 6.47
CA TYR A 45 -0.89 9.76 6.38
C TYR A 45 0.30 9.03 5.74
N ILE A 46 0.83 9.56 4.63
CA ILE A 46 1.98 8.94 3.93
C ILE A 46 3.23 8.99 4.83
N ASP A 47 3.50 10.14 5.44
CA ASP A 47 4.62 10.32 6.37
C ASP A 47 4.51 9.35 7.55
N GLY A 48 3.32 9.27 8.15
CA GLY A 48 2.95 8.33 9.21
C GLY A 48 2.96 6.85 8.82
N ASN A 49 2.98 6.51 7.53
CA ASN A 49 3.08 5.12 7.07
C ASN A 49 4.54 4.68 6.88
N ASN A 50 5.45 5.60 6.56
CA ASN A 50 6.87 5.30 6.32
C ASN A 50 7.67 5.06 7.62
N ASN A 51 7.27 5.73 8.70
CA ASN A 51 7.89 5.64 10.03
C ASN A 51 7.35 4.48 10.89
N ARG A 52 6.21 3.86 10.52
CA ARG A 52 5.70 2.64 11.15
C ARG A 52 6.33 1.41 10.50
N GLY A 53 7.55 1.10 10.92
CA GLY A 53 8.24 -0.15 10.55
C GLY A 53 7.35 -1.36 10.79
N CYS A 54 7.35 -2.28 9.83
CA CYS A 54 6.57 -3.52 9.76
C CYS A 54 6.36 -4.21 11.12
N ASN A 55 5.12 -4.26 11.60
CA ASN A 55 4.69 -5.17 12.65
C ASN A 55 4.08 -6.44 12.03
N SER A 56 4.93 -7.29 11.47
CA SER A 56 4.53 -8.66 11.11
C SER A 56 4.63 -9.54 12.36
N SER A 57 3.65 -9.46 13.26
CA SER A 57 3.43 -10.47 14.28
C SER A 57 2.13 -11.20 13.96
N THR A 58 2.26 -12.28 13.21
CA THR A 58 1.28 -13.35 13.10
C THR A 58 1.09 -13.92 14.52
N VAL A 59 -0.13 -13.86 15.06
CA VAL A 59 -0.58 -14.75 16.13
C VAL A 59 -1.02 -16.08 15.55
#